data_AF-A0A553SNL0-F1
#
_entry.id   AF-A0A553SNL0-F1
#
_cell.length_a   1.000
_cell.length_b   1.000
_cell.length_c   1.000
_cell.angle_alpha   90.00
_cell.angle_beta   90.00
_cell.angle_gamma   90.00
#
_symmetry.space_group_name_H-M   'P 1'
#
loop_
_entity.id
_entity.type
_entity.pdbx_description
1 polymer ?
#
loop_
_entity_poly.entity_id
_entity_poly.type
_entity_poly.pdbx_seq_one_letter_code
_entity_poly.pdbx_strand_id
1 'polypeptide(L)' 'MPTTNKQFQNGEISFGQKVIYKSKIHFCFFNHENGLLEILDPNTKSIFLVREKCLLYRIK' A
#
# COMPACT_ATOMS: atom_id res chain seq x y z
N MET A 1 13.14 29.34 3.89
CA MET A 1 11.77 28.79 3.95
C MET A 1 11.86 27.42 4.59
N PRO A 2 11.12 27.11 5.67
CA PRO A 2 11.17 25.78 6.24
C PRO A 2 10.35 24.85 5.34
N THR A 3 11.03 23.89 4.70
CA THR A 3 10.37 22.76 4.03
C THR A 3 9.86 21.83 5.10
N THR A 4 8.58 21.97 5.41
CA THR A 4 7.84 21.04 6.27
C THR A 4 7.89 19.66 5.63
N ASN A 5 8.80 18.81 6.11
CA ASN A 5 8.71 17.37 5.90
C ASN A 5 7.42 16.94 6.60
N LYS A 6 6.32 16.86 5.84
CA LYS A 6 5.11 16.20 6.30
C LYS A 6 5.49 14.74 6.52
N GLN A 7 5.82 14.41 7.76
CA GLN A 7 5.71 13.05 8.29
C GLN A 7 4.28 12.62 7.94
N PHE A 8 4.15 11.71 6.97
CA PHE A 8 2.86 11.15 6.63
C PHE A 8 2.35 10.46 7.89
N GLN A 9 1.24 10.96 8.41
CA GLN A 9 0.48 10.33 9.49
C GLN A 9 0.33 8.85 9.15
N ASN A 10 0.35 7.99 10.18
CA ASN A 10 -0.02 6.57 10.10
C ASN A 10 -1.44 6.44 9.52
N GLY A 11 -1.56 6.61 8.20
CA GLY A 11 -2.79 6.52 7.47
C GLY A 11 -3.10 5.05 7.33
N GLU A 12 -4.03 4.57 8.15
CA GLU A 12 -4.56 3.22 8.05
C GLU A 12 -4.88 2.92 6.59
N ILE A 13 -4.24 1.87 6.07
CA ILE A 13 -4.42 1.46 4.68
C ILE A 13 -5.86 1.02 4.54
N SER A 14 -6.59 1.71 3.67
CA SER A 14 -7.99 1.42 3.45
C SER A 14 -8.14 0.30 2.43
N PHE A 15 -9.18 -0.51 2.59
CA PHE A 15 -9.58 -1.49 1.59
C PHE A 15 -9.78 -0.82 0.22
N GLY A 16 -9.28 -1.45 -0.85
CA GLY A 16 -9.35 -0.92 -2.21
C GLY A 16 -8.31 0.15 -2.53
N GLN A 17 -7.43 0.53 -1.59
CA GLN A 17 -6.39 1.51 -1.84
C GLN A 17 -5.39 1.02 -2.89
N LYS A 18 -5.01 1.90 -3.82
CA LYS A 18 -3.96 1.60 -4.81
C LYS A 18 -2.59 1.65 -4.16
N VAL A 19 -1.84 0.58 -4.33
CA VAL A 19 -0.47 0.45 -3.83
C VAL A 19 0.45 0.03 -4.97
N ILE A 20 1.72 0.42 -4.88
CA ILE A 20 2.74 0.00 -5.84
C ILE A 20 3.65 -1.02 -5.15
N TYR A 21 3.79 -2.19 -5.77
CA TYR A 21 4.70 -3.26 -5.34
C TYR A 21 5.47 -3.76 -6.56
N LYS A 22 6.80 -3.88 -6.43
CA LYS A 22 7.70 -4.29 -7.54
C LYS A 22 7.41 -3.54 -8.87
N SER A 23 7.24 -2.22 -8.78
CA SER A 23 6.94 -1.34 -9.92
C SER A 23 5.63 -1.62 -10.67
N LYS A 24 4.71 -2.37 -10.06
CA LYS A 24 3.37 -2.64 -10.59
C LYS A 24 2.29 -2.10 -9.65
N ILE A 25 1.14 -1.75 -10.21
CA ILE A 25 -0.01 -1.27 -9.45
C ILE A 25 -0.83 -2.47 -8.98
N HIS A 26 -1.14 -2.47 -7.68
CA HIS A 26 -2.00 -3.43 -7.02
C HIS A 26 -3.09 -2.71 -6.23
N PHE A 27 -4.06 -3.47 -5.76
CA PHE A 27 -5.10 -2.99 -4.86
C PHE A 27 -4.95 -3.68 -3.51
N CYS A 28 -4.91 -2.90 -2.43
CA CYS A 28 -4.97 -3.46 -1.08
C CYS A 28 -6.35 -4.07 -0.86
N PHE A 29 -6.36 -5.34 -0.47
CA PHE A 29 -7.56 -6.13 -0.24
C PHE A 29 -7.75 -6.44 1.25
N PHE A 30 -6.67 -6.52 2.04
CA PHE A 30 -6.81 -6.77 3.48
C PHE A 30 -5.58 -6.29 4.24
N ASN A 31 -5.78 -5.77 5.45
CA ASN A 31 -4.72 -5.41 6.39
C ASN A 31 -4.80 -6.31 7.61
N HIS A 32 -3.73 -7.05 7.90
CA HIS A 32 -3.65 -7.96 9.04
C HIS A 32 -3.24 -7.28 10.35
N GLU A 33 -3.12 -5.94 10.36
CA GLU A 33 -2.78 -5.10 11.53
C GLU A 33 -1.41 -5.42 12.19
N ASN A 34 -0.63 -6.30 11.56
CA ASN A 34 0.73 -6.70 11.96
C ASN A 34 1.78 -6.25 10.95
N GLY A 35 1.41 -5.30 10.06
CA GLY A 35 2.24 -4.83 8.96
C GLY A 35 2.32 -5.79 7.77
N LEU A 36 1.44 -6.79 7.68
CA LEU A 36 1.20 -7.60 6.49
C LEU A 36 -0.10 -7.21 5.82
N LEU A 37 -0.06 -7.11 4.49
CA LEU A 37 -1.19 -6.73 3.65
C LEU A 37 -1.38 -7.75 2.55
N GLU A 38 -2.63 -8.02 2.24
CA GLU A 38 -3.00 -8.73 1.02
C GLU A 38 -3.23 -7.72 -0.09
N ILE A 39 -2.50 -7.90 -1.19
CA ILE A 39 -2.64 -7.07 -2.38
C ILE A 39 -3.04 -7.93 -3.57
N LEU A 40 -3.95 -7.41 -4.38
CA LEU A 40 -4.43 -8.05 -5.61
C LEU A 40 -3.75 -7.41 -6.82
N ASP A 41 -3.13 -8.23 -7.67
CA ASP A 41 -2.76 -7.82 -9.03
C ASP A 41 -4.00 -7.82 -9.93
N PRO A 42 -4.41 -6.65 -10.47
CA PRO A 42 -5.61 -6.57 -11.29
C PRO A 42 -5.49 -7.32 -12.62
N ASN A 43 -4.28 -7.54 -13.13
CA ASN A 43 -4.02 -8.19 -14.41
C ASN A 43 -4.04 -9.71 -14.28
N THR A 44 -3.35 -10.23 -13.26
CA THR A 44 -3.20 -11.68 -13.06
C THR A 44 -4.22 -12.27 -12.09
N LYS A 45 -5.01 -11.44 -11.41
CA LYS A 45 -5.93 -11.81 -10.32
C LYS A 45 -5.26 -12.58 -9.18
N SER A 46 -3.94 -12.51 -9.09
CA SER A 46 -3.15 -13.14 -8.04
C SER A 46 -3.16 -12.30 -6.77
N ILE A 47 -3.26 -12.96 -5.62
CA ILE A 47 -3.17 -12.34 -4.30
C ILE A 47 -1.74 -12.53 -3.77
N PHE A 48 -1.14 -11.47 -3.27
CA PHE A 48 0.17 -11.48 -2.64
C PHE A 48 0.06 -11.02 -1.20
N LEU A 49 0.71 -11.74 -0.29
CA LEU A 49 0.93 -11.28 1.07
C LEU A 49 2.24 -10.50 1.13
N VAL A 50 2.17 -9.21 1.42
CA VAL A 50 3.31 -8.29 1.33
C VAL A 50 3.43 -7.48 2.61
N ARG A 51 4.67 -7.27 3.07
CA ARG A 51 4.91 -6.36 4.20
C ARG A 51 4.66 -4.92 3.79
N GLU A 52 3.98 -4.17 4.63
CA GLU A 52 3.62 -2.76 4.47
C GLU A 52 4.82 -1.90 4.03
N LYS A 53 5.98 -2.09 4.68
CA LYS A 53 7.23 -1.38 4.37
C LYS A 53 7.77 -1.58 2.94
N CYS A 54 7.28 -2.60 2.23
CA CYS A 54 7.68 -2.90 0.85
C CYS A 54 6.76 -2.26 -0.19
N LEU A 55 5.70 -1.57 0.25
CA LEU A 55 4.74 -0.90 -0.60
C LEU A 55 5.03 0.59 -0.72
N LEU A 56 4.81 1.14 -1.90
CA LEU A 56 4.73 2.59 -2.09
C LEU A 56 3.27 2.99 -2.24
N TYR A 57 2.81 3.90 -1.39
CA TYR A 57 1.45 4.43 -1.43
C TYR A 57 1.37 5.56 -2.44
N ARG A 58 0.49 5.42 -3.43
CA ARG A 58 0.13 6.54 -4.30
C ARG A 58 -1.09 7.22 -3.70
N ILE A 59 -0.85 8.29 -2.94
CA ILE A 59 -1.90 9.19 -2.47
C ILE A 59 -2.41 9.97 -3.69
N LYS A 60 -3.73 10.08 -3.83
CA LYS A 60 -4.38 11.05 -4.72
C LYS A 60 -4.64 12.33 -3.93
#